data_AF-A0A1B9QWW1-F1
#
_entry.id   AF-A0A1B9QWW1-F1
#
_cell.length_a   1.000
_cell.length_b   1.000
_cell.length_c   1.000
_cell.angle_alpha   90.00
_cell.angle_beta   90.00
_cell.angle_gamma   90.00
#
_symmetry.space_group_name_H-M   'P 1'
#
loop_
_entity.id
_entity.type
_entity.pdbx_description
1 polymer ?
#
loop_
_entity_poly.entity_id
_entity_poly.type
_entity_poly.pdbx_seq_one_letter_code
_entity_poly.pdbx_strand_id
1 'polypeptide(L)' 'QELDIVDIAFDDTLFSRYGVTIPVVKFEQSELNWPFNSQELQSWLDKNGITYHS' A
#
# COMPACT_ATOMS: atom_id res chain seq x y z
N GLN A 1 5.19 13.22 1.66
CA GLN A 1 5.73 11.85 1.48
C GLN A 1 6.17 11.67 0.04
N GLU A 2 7.24 10.90 -0.19
CA GLU A 2 7.61 10.39 -1.52
C GLU A 2 6.95 9.02 -1.74
N LEU A 3 6.48 8.75 -2.95
CA LEU A 3 5.89 7.47 -3.32
C LEU A 3 7.01 6.54 -3.82
N ASP A 4 7.13 5.37 -3.21
CA ASP A 4 8.03 4.31 -3.68
C ASP A 4 7.21 3.16 -4.29
N ILE A 5 7.63 2.70 -5.46
CA ILE A 5 6.98 1.61 -6.20
C ILE A 5 7.94 0.43 -6.22
N VAL A 6 7.58 -0.63 -5.50
CA VAL A 6 8.39 -1.84 -5.38
C VAL A 6 7.77 -2.95 -6.23
N ASP A 7 8.53 -3.46 -7.20
CA ASP A 7 8.20 -4.71 -7.90
C ASP A 7 8.65 -5.91 -7.05
N ILE A 8 7.71 -6.79 -6.74
CA ILE A 8 7.94 -7.94 -5.87
C ILE A 8 8.31 -9.22 -6.63
N ALA A 9 8.30 -9.20 -7.97
CA ALA A 9 8.46 -10.40 -8.78
C ALA A 9 9.79 -11.16 -8.58
N PHE A 10 10.82 -10.47 -8.09
CA PHE A 10 12.16 -11.03 -7.85
C PHE A 10 12.54 -11.10 -6.36
N ASP A 11 11.63 -10.74 -5.45
CA ASP A 11 11.83 -10.86 -4.00
C ASP A 11 10.96 -12.00 -3.47
N ASP A 12 11.57 -13.15 -3.21
CA ASP A 12 10.86 -14.35 -2.74
C ASP A 12 10.05 -14.10 -1.45
N THR A 13 10.49 -13.17 -0.59
CA THR A 13 9.81 -12.86 0.67
C THR A 13 8.56 -12.03 0.40
N LEU A 14 8.67 -10.98 -0.42
CA LEU A 14 7.53 -10.15 -0.81
C LEU A 14 6.55 -10.92 -1.71
N PHE A 15 7.05 -11.73 -2.63
CA PHE A 15 6.24 -12.59 -3.49
C PHE A 15 5.46 -13.61 -2.67
N SER A 16 6.10 -14.28 -1.71
CA SER A 16 5.41 -15.24 -0.82
C SER A 16 4.32 -14.56 0.02
N ARG A 17 4.53 -13.31 0.44
CA ARG A 17 3.59 -12.58 1.30
C ARG A 17 2.45 -11.91 0.53
N TYR A 18 2.72 -11.37 -0.65
CA TYR A 18 1.80 -10.49 -1.38
C TYR A 18 1.44 -10.98 -2.78
N GLY A 19 2.03 -12.06 -3.28
CA GLY A 19 1.88 -12.51 -4.68
C GLY A 19 0.44 -12.79 -5.14
N VAL A 20 -0.52 -12.93 -4.22
CA VAL A 20 -1.96 -13.11 -4.51
C VAL A 20 -2.84 -11.91 -4.16
N THR A 21 -2.29 -10.90 -3.45
CA THR A 21 -3.03 -9.73 -2.95
C THR A 21 -2.51 -8.41 -3.50
N ILE A 22 -1.64 -8.41 -4.51
CA ILE A 22 -1.21 -7.19 -5.18
C ILE A 22 -2.38 -6.53 -5.94
N PRO A 23 -2.51 -5.18 -5.91
CA PRO A 23 -1.60 -4.23 -5.27
C PRO A 23 -1.83 -4.09 -3.75
N VAL A 24 -0.73 -3.92 -3.00
CA VAL A 24 -0.75 -3.63 -1.55
C VAL A 24 -0.13 -2.25 -1.32
N VAL A 25 -0.81 -1.40 -0.54
CA VAL A 25 -0.29 -0.09 -0.12
C VAL A 25 0.22 -0.21 1.30
N LYS A 26 1.44 0.25 1.56
CA LYS A 26 2.07 0.18 2.87
C LYS A 26 2.62 1.53 3.30
N PHE A 27 2.38 1.89 4.55
CA PHE A 27 2.99 3.04 5.19
C PHE A 27 3.35 2.67 6.64
N GLU A 28 4.64 2.69 6.95
CA GLU A 28 5.18 2.22 8.23
C GLU A 28 4.68 0.81 8.61
N GLN A 29 3.84 0.70 9.66
CA GLN A 29 3.25 -0.55 10.15
C GLN A 29 1.83 -0.80 9.61
N SER A 30 1.30 0.13 8.82
CA SER A 30 -0.05 0.08 8.25
C SER A 30 -0.01 -0.49 6.83
N GLU A 31 -0.91 -1.42 6.52
CA GLU A 31 -1.02 -2.07 5.22
C GLU A 31 -2.49 -2.05 4.76
N LEU A 32 -2.73 -1.70 3.51
CA LEU A 32 -4.01 -1.79 2.82
C LEU A 32 -3.88 -2.82 1.70
N ASN A 33 -4.52 -3.97 1.88
CA ASN A 33 -4.48 -5.08 0.94
C ASN A 33 -5.61 -4.97 -0.09
N TRP A 34 -5.36 -5.40 -1.32
CA TRP A 34 -6.43 -5.61 -2.30
C TRP A 34 -7.44 -6.66 -1.80
N PRO A 35 -8.74 -6.52 -2.13
CA PRO A 35 -9.36 -5.43 -2.88
C PRO A 35 -9.70 -4.23 -2.00
N PHE A 36 -9.53 -3.03 -2.58
CA PHE A 36 -10.06 -1.79 -1.99
C PHE A 36 -10.55 -0.85 -3.09
N ASN A 37 -11.51 0.00 -2.75
CA ASN A 37 -11.99 1.08 -3.60
C ASN A 37 -11.31 2.42 -3.24
N SER A 38 -11.59 3.46 -4.03
CA SER A 38 -10.99 4.79 -3.83
C SER A 38 -11.33 5.42 -2.48
N GLN A 39 -12.50 5.13 -1.92
CA GLN A 39 -12.93 5.71 -0.64
C GLN A 39 -12.25 5.03 0.55
N GLU A 40 -12.02 3.72 0.45
CA GLU A 40 -11.21 2.95 1.40
C GLU A 40 -9.75 3.39 1.36
N LEU A 41 -9.20 3.61 0.17
CA LEU A 41 -7.85 4.15 0.00
C LEU A 41 -7.73 5.55 0.62
N GLN A 42 -8.65 6.47 0.31
CA GLN A 42 -8.63 7.82 0.90
C GLN A 42 -8.71 7.77 2.43
N SER A 43 -9.63 6.97 2.97
CA SER A 43 -9.79 6.82 4.41
C SER A 43 -8.53 6.24 5.08
N TRP A 44 -7.83 5.34 4.38
CA TRP A 44 -6.57 4.80 4.85
C TRP A 44 -5.46 5.85 4.81
N LEU A 45 -5.35 6.64 3.73
CA LEU A 45 -4.37 7.73 3.63
C LEU A 45 -4.56 8.75 4.76
N ASP A 46 -5.80 9.17 5.01
CA ASP A 46 -6.13 10.14 6.06
C ASP A 46 -5.75 9.61 7.46
N LYS A 47 -6.05 8.33 7.74
CA LYS A 47 -5.67 7.66 9.00
C LYS A 47 -4.17 7.59 9.22
N ASN A 48 -3.40 7.51 8.14
CA ASN A 48 -1.94 7.47 8.18
C ASN A 48 -1.31 8.87 8.08
N GLY A 49 -2.10 9.94 8.10
CA GLY A 49 -1.61 11.32 7.99
C GLY A 49 -0.99 11.63 6.62
N ILE A 50 -1.29 10.84 5.59
CA ILE A 50 -0.84 11.07 4.22
C ILE A 50 -1.88 11.99 3.55
N THR A 51 -1.88 13.24 3.97
CA THR A 51 -2.79 14.27 3.47
C THR A 51 -2.06 15.18 2.50
N TYR A 52 -2.76 15.60 1.44
CA TYR A 52 -2.24 16.63 0.54
C TYR A 52 -2.28 17.98 1.26
N HIS A 53 -1.12 18.45 1.71
CA HIS A 53 -0.94 19.83 2.12
C HIS A 53 -0.48 20.63 0.90
N SER A 54 -1.36 21.49 0.40
CA SER A 54 -1.10 22.50 -0.62
C SER A 54 -0.08 23.54 -0.16
#